data_AF-F7X245-F1
#
_entry.id   AF-F7X245-F1
#
_cell.length_a   1.000
_cell.length_b   1.000
_cell.length_c   1.000
_cell.angle_alpha   90.00
_cell.angle_beta   90.00
_cell.angle_gamma   90.00
#
_symmetry.space_group_name_H-M   'P 1'
#
loop_
_entity.id
_entity.type
_entity.pdbx_description
1 polymer ?
#
loop_
_entity_poly.entity_id
_entity_poly.type
_entity_poly.pdbx_seq_one_letter_code
_entity_poly.pdbx_strand_id
1 'polypeptide(L)'
;MTPRIYQVEEGAGGISREALHEKAVAFVEERYPRTGDVPFLWIIDDGEALVWIETGWESEAEKLLSYDAIALALMISEARQYASIVEVWMASQKPAADGSFDHDEPLPSERPENERDDAVMISTFERNGAFSLTTFIAKQQSKLLGARVDDESSGLGQWSGRMFNLFSHGRKLAVALVSKERSA
;
A
#
# COMPACT_ATOMS: atom_id res chain seq x y z
N MET A 1 -2.37 -8.39 -17.21
CA MET A 1 -3.27 -8.20 -16.05
C MET A 1 -4.59 -7.52 -16.44
N THR A 2 -5.73 -8.01 -15.96
CA THR A 2 -7.04 -7.32 -15.99
C THR A 2 -7.47 -7.08 -14.54
N PRO A 3 -7.54 -5.81 -14.06
CA PRO A 3 -7.91 -5.51 -12.68
C PRO A 3 -9.37 -5.92 -12.41
N ARG A 4 -9.65 -6.36 -11.19
CA ARG A 4 -11.04 -6.57 -10.73
C ARG A 4 -11.46 -5.37 -9.91
N ILE A 5 -12.56 -4.74 -10.32
CA ILE A 5 -13.06 -3.51 -9.71
C ILE A 5 -14.41 -3.82 -9.05
N TYR A 6 -14.53 -3.45 -7.78
CA TYR A 6 -15.75 -3.54 -7.00
C TYR A 6 -16.07 -2.14 -6.48
N GLN A 7 -17.23 -1.61 -6.83
CA GLN A 7 -17.70 -0.35 -6.29
C GLN A 7 -18.71 -0.64 -5.17
N VAL A 8 -18.50 -0.02 -4.02
CA VAL A 8 -19.40 -0.11 -2.88
C VAL A 8 -19.96 1.30 -2.64
N GLU A 9 -21.27 1.47 -2.70
CA GLU A 9 -21.96 2.74 -2.40
C GLU A 9 -21.94 3.11 -0.90
N GLU A 10 -21.11 2.43 -0.12
CA GLU A 10 -20.88 2.75 1.28
C GLU A 10 -19.95 3.97 1.37
N GLY A 11 -20.25 4.91 2.27
CA GLY A 11 -19.42 6.11 2.43
C GLY A 11 -19.76 7.25 1.49
N ALA A 12 -21.00 7.38 1.01
CA ALA A 12 -21.46 8.59 0.33
C ALA A 12 -21.20 9.83 1.19
N GLY A 13 -20.38 10.77 0.69
CA GLY A 13 -19.82 11.89 1.45
C GLY A 13 -18.38 11.68 1.95
N GLY A 14 -17.80 10.53 1.62
CA GLY A 14 -16.49 10.00 2.03
C GLY A 14 -16.40 9.64 3.51
N ILE A 15 -15.34 8.92 3.87
CA ILE A 15 -15.07 8.47 5.24
C ILE A 15 -13.78 9.09 5.78
N SER A 16 -13.50 8.94 7.08
CA SER A 16 -12.20 9.34 7.62
C SER A 16 -11.11 8.34 7.23
N ARG A 17 -9.84 8.77 7.28
CA ARG A 17 -8.69 7.90 7.03
C ARG A 17 -8.63 6.73 7.98
N GLU A 18 -8.91 6.98 9.26
CA GLU A 18 -8.94 5.93 10.29
C GLU A 18 -10.03 4.91 9.99
N ALA A 19 -11.22 5.36 9.57
CA ALA A 19 -12.30 4.47 9.18
C ALA A 19 -11.95 3.65 7.93
N LEU A 20 -11.28 4.25 6.94
CA LEU A 20 -10.78 3.54 5.76
C LEU A 20 -9.71 2.51 6.13
N HIS A 21 -8.81 2.87 7.05
CA HIS A 21 -7.75 1.99 7.54
C HIS A 21 -8.32 0.78 8.26
N GLU A 22 -9.24 0.98 9.21
CA GLU A 22 -9.88 -0.12 9.93
C GLU A 22 -10.72 -1.01 9.00
N LYS A 23 -11.33 -0.46 7.94
CA LYS A 23 -11.98 -1.27 6.90
C LYS A 23 -10.99 -2.19 6.18
N ALA A 24 -9.81 -1.67 5.84
CA ALA A 24 -8.76 -2.47 5.21
C ALA A 24 -8.23 -3.55 6.18
N VAL A 25 -8.04 -3.21 7.45
CA VAL A 25 -7.65 -4.16 8.51
C VAL A 25 -8.68 -5.27 8.67
N ALA A 26 -9.96 -4.92 8.81
CA ALA A 26 -11.05 -5.88 8.97
C ALA A 26 -11.13 -6.86 7.78
N PHE A 27 -10.88 -6.38 6.55
CA PHE A 27 -10.81 -7.25 5.38
C PHE A 27 -9.70 -8.31 5.51
N VAL A 28 -8.50 -7.92 5.96
CA VAL A 28 -7.38 -8.86 6.15
C VAL A 28 -7.68 -9.84 7.28
N GLU A 29 -8.18 -9.36 8.42
CA GLU A 29 -8.51 -10.19 9.58
C GLU A 29 -9.62 -11.20 9.28
N GLU A 30 -10.59 -10.86 8.42
CA GLU A 30 -11.62 -11.81 7.99
C GLU A 30 -11.08 -12.80 6.95
N ARG A 31 -10.33 -12.29 5.96
CA ARG A 31 -9.94 -13.09 4.79
C ARG A 31 -8.78 -14.05 5.09
N TYR A 32 -7.70 -13.55 5.65
CA TYR A 32 -6.44 -14.30 5.76
C TYR A 32 -6.62 -15.62 6.52
N PRO A 33 -7.33 -15.69 7.66
CA PRO A 33 -7.57 -16.96 8.35
C PRO A 33 -8.36 -18.00 7.53
N ARG A 34 -9.16 -17.55 6.57
CA ARG A 34 -9.99 -18.42 5.72
C ARG A 34 -9.18 -18.96 4.54
N THR A 35 -8.48 -18.09 3.83
CA THR A 35 -7.82 -18.42 2.56
C THR A 35 -6.34 -18.73 2.72
N GLY A 36 -5.66 -18.08 3.68
CA GLY A 36 -4.20 -18.12 3.84
C GLY A 36 -3.46 -17.10 2.96
N ASP A 37 -4.20 -16.22 2.29
CA ASP A 37 -3.67 -15.20 1.39
C ASP A 37 -4.48 -13.90 1.47
N VAL A 38 -3.86 -12.79 1.07
CA VAL A 38 -4.57 -11.56 0.73
C VAL A 38 -4.20 -11.12 -0.69
N PRO A 39 -5.18 -10.74 -1.51
CA PRO A 39 -4.89 -10.18 -2.82
C PRO A 39 -4.21 -8.84 -2.63
N PHE A 40 -3.39 -8.48 -3.60
CA PHE A 40 -2.94 -7.11 -3.69
C PHE A 40 -4.14 -6.23 -4.07
N LEU A 41 -4.55 -5.35 -3.15
CA LEU A 41 -5.83 -4.66 -3.18
C LEU A 41 -5.66 -3.19 -2.84
N TRP A 42 -6.37 -2.35 -3.58
CA TRP A 42 -6.53 -0.92 -3.32
C TRP A 42 -7.96 -0.63 -2.89
N ILE A 43 -8.13 0.27 -1.94
CA ILE A 43 -9.43 0.83 -1.58
C ILE A 43 -9.30 2.35 -1.71
N ILE A 44 -10.08 2.95 -2.60
CA ILE A 44 -10.00 4.37 -2.95
C ILE A 44 -11.30 5.05 -2.51
N ASP A 45 -11.17 6.16 -1.80
CA ASP A 45 -12.29 7.03 -1.44
C ASP A 45 -12.20 8.33 -2.26
N ASP A 46 -13.13 8.50 -3.20
CA ASP A 46 -13.28 9.73 -3.99
C ASP A 46 -14.31 10.71 -3.40
N GLY A 47 -14.95 10.36 -2.30
CA GLY A 47 -16.01 11.13 -1.65
C GLY A 47 -17.43 10.80 -2.13
N GLU A 48 -17.57 10.13 -3.27
CA GLU A 48 -18.86 9.63 -3.77
C GLU A 48 -19.02 8.14 -3.48
N ALA A 49 -17.95 7.36 -3.64
CA ALA A 49 -17.96 5.93 -3.40
C ALA A 49 -16.61 5.41 -2.86
N LEU A 50 -16.65 4.18 -2.33
CA LEU A 50 -15.45 3.38 -2.10
C LEU A 50 -15.24 2.43 -3.28
N VAL A 51 -14.12 2.61 -3.97
CA VAL A 51 -13.71 1.78 -5.11
C VAL A 51 -12.61 0.83 -4.68
N TRP A 52 -12.87 -0.46 -4.80
CA TRP A 52 -11.95 -1.53 -4.48
C TRP A 52 -11.36 -2.10 -5.76
N ILE A 53 -10.04 -2.18 -5.84
CA ILE A 53 -9.33 -2.62 -7.04
C ILE A 53 -8.32 -3.71 -6.67
N GLU A 54 -8.58 -4.95 -7.07
CA GLU A 54 -7.61 -6.04 -6.96
C GLU A 54 -6.72 -6.08 -8.20
N THR A 55 -5.40 -6.12 -7.99
CA THR A 55 -4.42 -6.22 -9.08
C THR A 55 -3.46 -7.38 -8.83
N GLY A 56 -3.81 -8.57 -9.32
CA GLY A 56 -2.91 -9.72 -9.30
C GLY A 56 -1.77 -9.54 -10.31
N TRP A 57 -0.53 -9.69 -9.86
CA TRP A 57 0.66 -9.51 -10.71
C TRP A 57 1.44 -10.80 -10.83
N GLU A 58 1.92 -11.07 -12.04
CA GLU A 58 2.81 -12.21 -12.32
C GLU A 58 4.25 -11.74 -12.60
N SER A 59 4.47 -10.43 -12.71
CA SER A 59 5.79 -9.83 -12.95
C SER A 59 5.95 -8.45 -12.33
N GLU A 60 7.21 -8.03 -12.13
CA GLU A 60 7.53 -6.68 -11.64
C GLU A 60 7.05 -5.58 -12.60
N ALA A 61 7.06 -5.85 -13.91
CA ALA A 61 6.55 -4.91 -14.91
C ALA A 61 5.04 -4.66 -14.74
N GLU A 62 4.25 -5.70 -14.47
CA GLU A 62 2.82 -5.56 -14.20
C GLU A 62 2.56 -4.78 -12.90
N LYS A 63 3.37 -5.01 -11.87
CA LYS A 63 3.32 -4.28 -10.61
C LYS A 63 3.59 -2.78 -10.80
N LEU A 64 4.62 -2.42 -11.55
CA LEU A 64 4.93 -1.01 -11.86
C LEU A 64 3.81 -0.34 -12.66
N LEU A 65 3.31 -1.01 -13.70
CA LEU A 65 2.16 -0.51 -14.48
C LEU A 65 0.91 -0.33 -13.63
N SER A 66 0.69 -1.24 -12.67
CA SER A 66 -0.41 -1.14 -11.72
C SER A 66 -0.28 0.09 -10.84
N TYR A 67 0.90 0.35 -10.28
CA TYR A 67 1.13 1.56 -9.48
C TYR A 67 0.91 2.84 -10.29
N ASP A 68 1.39 2.89 -11.53
CA ASP A 68 1.17 4.03 -12.42
C ASP A 68 -0.32 4.25 -12.71
N ALA A 69 -1.05 3.16 -13.02
CA ALA A 69 -2.48 3.22 -13.30
C ALA A 69 -3.29 3.71 -12.10
N ILE A 70 -3.01 3.17 -10.90
CA ILE A 70 -3.69 3.60 -9.67
C ILE A 70 -3.31 5.04 -9.31
N ALA A 71 -2.04 5.42 -9.42
CA ALA A 71 -1.59 6.78 -9.17
C ALA A 71 -2.32 7.79 -10.07
N LEU A 72 -2.48 7.48 -11.36
CA LEU A 72 -3.26 8.30 -12.28
C LEU A 72 -4.75 8.31 -11.92
N ALA A 73 -5.33 7.15 -11.57
CA ALA A 73 -6.72 7.05 -11.14
C ALA A 73 -7.00 7.96 -9.94
N LEU A 74 -6.16 7.91 -8.91
CA LEU A 74 -6.26 8.76 -7.71
C LEU A 74 -6.21 10.26 -8.04
N MET A 75 -5.43 10.65 -9.05
CA MET A 75 -5.33 12.04 -9.46
C MET A 75 -6.56 12.48 -10.25
N ILE A 76 -7.01 11.66 -11.20
CA ILE A 76 -8.14 11.99 -12.09
C ILE A 76 -9.46 11.99 -11.31
N SER A 77 -9.66 11.05 -10.39
CA SER A 77 -10.88 10.96 -9.59
C SER A 77 -10.93 11.96 -8.44
N GLU A 78 -9.92 12.82 -8.31
CA GLU A 78 -9.74 13.68 -7.15
C GLU A 78 -9.82 12.95 -5.79
N ALA A 79 -9.38 11.68 -5.74
CA ALA A 79 -9.43 10.84 -4.54
C ALA A 79 -8.91 11.55 -3.29
N ARG A 80 -9.68 11.46 -2.20
CA ARG A 80 -9.35 12.05 -0.91
C ARG A 80 -8.25 11.27 -0.20
N GLN A 81 -8.33 9.95 -0.32
CA GLN A 81 -7.47 9.00 0.38
C GLN A 81 -7.54 7.62 -0.30
N TYR A 82 -6.56 6.78 0.01
CA TYR A 82 -6.57 5.38 -0.40
C TYR A 82 -5.93 4.48 0.67
N ALA A 83 -6.32 3.21 0.69
CA ALA A 83 -5.63 2.14 1.38
C ALA A 83 -5.05 1.14 0.37
N SER A 84 -3.91 0.56 0.70
CA SER A 84 -3.26 -0.51 -0.05
C SER A 84 -2.97 -1.68 0.86
N ILE A 85 -3.33 -2.89 0.43
CA ILE A 85 -3.11 -4.15 1.14
C ILE A 85 -2.16 -4.99 0.30
N VAL A 86 -1.07 -5.46 0.91
CA VAL A 86 0.00 -6.16 0.22
C VAL A 86 0.71 -7.16 1.10
N GLU A 87 1.00 -8.34 0.56
CA GLU A 87 1.96 -9.26 1.16
C GLU A 87 3.39 -8.80 0.85
N VAL A 88 4.22 -8.69 1.89
CA VAL A 88 5.61 -8.24 1.81
C VAL A 88 6.53 -9.19 2.54
N TRP A 89 7.80 -9.19 2.14
CA TRP A 89 8.88 -9.73 2.95
C TRP A 89 9.51 -8.62 3.77
N MET A 90 9.62 -8.85 5.07
CA MET A 90 10.35 -7.98 5.97
C MET A 90 11.64 -8.66 6.40
N ALA A 91 12.72 -7.89 6.44
CA ALA A 91 13.97 -8.33 7.05
C ALA A 91 14.41 -7.28 8.07
N SER A 92 14.75 -7.74 9.27
CA SER A 92 15.26 -6.85 10.31
C SER A 92 16.71 -6.47 10.03
N GLN A 93 16.99 -5.17 10.00
CA GLN A 93 18.34 -4.64 9.97
C GLN A 93 18.75 -4.18 11.37
N LYS A 94 19.94 -4.61 11.81
CA LYS A 94 20.50 -4.11 13.07
C LYS A 94 21.30 -2.84 12.77
N PRO A 95 21.11 -1.75 13.52
CA PRO A 95 21.97 -0.59 13.36
C PRO A 95 23.41 -0.94 13.74
N ALA A 96 24.36 -0.29 13.08
CA ALA A 96 25.76 -0.31 13.48
C ALA A 96 25.92 0.32 14.87
N ALA A 97 27.12 0.17 15.47
CA ALA A 97 27.40 0.67 16.81
C ALA A 97 27.24 2.20 16.96
N ASP A 98 27.32 2.94 15.86
CA ASP A 98 27.11 4.39 15.79
C ASP A 98 25.64 4.78 15.53
N GLY A 99 24.72 3.81 15.47
CA GLY A 99 23.31 4.01 15.20
C GLY A 99 22.96 4.17 13.71
N SER A 100 23.93 4.10 12.81
CA SER A 100 23.68 4.14 11.37
C SER A 100 23.11 2.81 10.85
N PHE A 101 22.38 2.87 9.75
CA PHE A 101 21.92 1.70 9.01
C PHE A 101 22.73 1.62 7.72
N ASP A 102 23.24 0.43 7.40
CA ASP A 102 23.98 0.21 6.17
C ASP A 102 23.01 0.31 4.98
N HIS A 103 23.32 1.22 4.05
CA HIS A 103 22.51 1.43 2.85
C HIS A 103 22.73 0.36 1.79
N ASP A 104 23.83 -0.40 1.87
CA ASP A 104 24.19 -1.45 0.91
C ASP A 104 23.67 -2.82 1.34
N GLU A 105 22.88 -2.91 2.43
CA GLU A 105 22.29 -4.17 2.85
C GLU A 105 21.29 -4.70 1.81
N PRO A 106 21.34 -6.00 1.48
CA PRO A 106 20.48 -6.60 0.47
C PRO A 106 19.00 -6.45 0.83
N LEU A 107 18.17 -6.26 -0.20
CA LEU A 107 16.72 -6.13 -0.05
C LEU A 107 16.15 -7.42 0.58
N PRO A 108 15.01 -7.36 1.29
CA PRO A 108 14.39 -8.56 1.87
C PRO A 108 14.18 -9.71 0.87
N SER A 109 13.93 -9.41 -0.41
CA SER A 109 13.80 -10.38 -1.50
C SER A 109 15.09 -11.12 -1.86
N GLU A 110 16.24 -10.54 -1.53
CA GLU A 110 17.58 -11.06 -1.82
C GLU A 110 18.18 -11.81 -0.63
N ARG A 111 17.51 -11.79 0.53
CA ARG A 111 17.96 -12.47 1.75
C ARG A 111 17.49 -13.92 1.80
N PRO A 112 18.23 -14.80 2.51
CA PRO A 112 17.79 -16.15 2.80
C PRO A 112 16.40 -16.20 3.47
N GLU A 113 15.62 -17.24 3.18
CA GLU A 113 14.24 -17.35 3.68
C GLU A 113 14.14 -17.38 5.21
N ASN A 114 15.17 -17.86 5.89
CA ASN A 114 15.23 -17.91 7.36
C ASN A 114 15.57 -16.57 8.02
N GLU A 115 15.89 -15.54 7.23
CA GLU A 115 16.21 -14.18 7.69
C GLU A 115 15.09 -13.18 7.39
N ARG A 116 13.98 -13.65 6.80
CA ARG A 116 12.82 -12.85 6.45
C ARG A 116 11.57 -13.35 7.16
N ASP A 117 10.68 -12.42 7.44
CA ASP A 117 9.31 -12.69 7.84
C ASP A 117 8.38 -12.37 6.67
N ASP A 118 7.41 -13.23 6.40
CA ASP A 118 6.27 -12.85 5.58
C ASP A 118 5.37 -11.93 6.41
N ALA A 119 4.82 -10.89 5.80
CA ALA A 119 3.91 -9.99 6.46
C ALA A 119 2.82 -9.51 5.53
N VAL A 120 1.65 -9.20 6.10
CA VAL A 120 0.63 -8.40 5.41
C VAL A 120 0.79 -6.97 5.88
N MET A 121 1.02 -6.06 4.94
CA MET A 121 1.13 -4.64 5.19
C MET A 121 -0.08 -3.91 4.64
N ILE A 122 -0.65 -3.02 5.46
CA ILE A 122 -1.77 -2.16 5.13
C ILE A 122 -1.30 -0.73 5.29
N SER A 123 -1.23 0.00 4.19
CA SER A 123 -0.89 1.43 4.22
C SER A 123 -2.08 2.25 3.77
N THR A 124 -2.45 3.26 4.54
CA THR A 124 -3.51 4.21 4.17
C THR A 124 -2.94 5.61 4.11
N PHE A 125 -3.19 6.32 3.02
CA PHE A 125 -2.71 7.68 2.78
C PHE A 125 -3.87 8.63 2.51
N GLU A 126 -3.83 9.79 3.14
CA GLU A 126 -4.58 10.97 2.72
C GLU A 126 -3.79 11.76 1.67
N ARG A 127 -4.52 12.51 0.84
CA ARG A 127 -3.93 13.40 -0.17
C ARG A 127 -2.96 14.43 0.41
N ASN A 128 -3.16 14.86 1.66
CA ASN A 128 -2.29 15.81 2.34
C ASN A 128 -0.95 15.20 2.82
N GLY A 129 -0.79 13.87 2.74
CA GLY A 129 0.38 13.12 3.16
C GLY A 129 0.29 12.46 4.54
N ALA A 130 -0.80 12.62 5.29
CA ALA A 130 -1.05 11.85 6.51
C ALA A 130 -1.22 10.36 6.20
N PHE A 131 -0.77 9.48 7.10
CA PHE A 131 -0.82 8.04 6.87
C PHE A 131 -1.05 7.19 8.12
N SER A 132 -1.69 6.03 7.93
CA SER A 132 -1.72 4.91 8.89
C SER A 132 -1.02 3.71 8.28
N LEU A 133 -0.32 2.94 9.11
CA LEU A 133 0.34 1.70 8.74
C LEU A 133 -0.05 0.61 9.74
N THR A 134 -0.54 -0.52 9.24
CA THR A 134 -0.69 -1.75 10.02
C THR A 134 0.16 -2.84 9.38
N THR A 135 0.90 -3.58 10.20
CA THR A 135 1.63 -4.77 9.76
C THR A 135 1.19 -5.98 10.59
N PHE A 136 0.90 -7.09 9.90
CA PHE A 136 0.70 -8.39 10.51
C PHE A 136 1.82 -9.32 10.08
N ILE A 137 2.55 -9.92 11.03
CA ILE A 137 3.47 -11.02 10.70
C ILE A 137 2.64 -12.22 10.27
N ALA A 138 2.83 -12.66 9.04
CA ALA A 138 2.10 -13.76 8.44
C ALA A 138 3.00 -15.00 8.38
N LYS A 139 2.41 -16.19 8.52
CA LYS A 139 3.11 -17.45 8.24
C LYS A 139 2.32 -18.18 7.18
N GLN A 140 2.80 -18.16 5.93
CA GLN A 140 2.11 -18.72 4.75
C GLN A 140 1.54 -20.13 4.99
N GLN A 141 2.24 -20.97 5.77
CA GLN A 141 1.85 -22.36 5.99
C GLN A 141 0.77 -22.57 7.06
N SER A 142 0.39 -21.54 7.81
CA SER A 142 -0.45 -21.72 9.01
C SER A 142 -1.84 -21.10 8.92
N LYS A 143 -2.11 -20.24 7.91
CA LYS A 143 -3.28 -19.34 7.89
C LYS A 143 -3.44 -18.52 9.17
N LEU A 144 -2.39 -18.40 9.97
CA LEU A 144 -2.40 -17.59 11.18
C LEU A 144 -1.90 -16.21 10.82
N LEU A 145 -2.76 -15.23 11.09
CA LEU A 145 -2.37 -13.84 11.15
C LEU A 145 -1.70 -13.61 12.52
N GLY A 146 -0.45 -13.17 12.51
CA GLY A 146 0.31 -12.89 13.72
C GLY A 146 -0.10 -11.59 14.39
N ALA A 147 0.75 -11.08 15.27
CA ALA A 147 0.46 -9.85 16.00
C ALA A 147 0.28 -8.66 15.05
N ARG A 148 -0.77 -7.87 15.31
CA ARG A 148 -0.99 -6.55 14.73
C ARG A 148 0.02 -5.57 15.29
N VAL A 149 0.75 -4.88 14.43
CA VAL A 149 1.65 -3.78 14.78
C VAL A 149 1.17 -2.55 14.04
N ASP A 150 0.70 -1.56 14.79
CA ASP A 150 0.21 -0.30 14.25
C ASP A 150 1.28 0.78 14.40
N ASP A 151 1.55 1.49 13.31
CA ASP A 151 2.37 2.68 13.26
C ASP A 151 1.55 3.82 12.64
N GLU A 152 1.57 4.99 13.27
CA GLU A 152 0.93 6.19 12.73
C GLU A 152 1.95 7.33 12.76
N SER A 153 1.93 8.22 11.77
CA SER A 153 2.57 9.52 11.94
C SER A 153 1.56 10.60 12.28
N SER A 154 1.95 11.45 13.23
CA SER A 154 1.39 12.80 13.37
C SER A 154 2.20 13.85 12.58
N GLY A 155 3.08 13.44 11.64
CA GLY A 155 4.03 14.35 11.01
C GLY A 155 4.71 13.86 9.72
N LEU A 156 5.16 14.82 8.90
CA LEU A 156 5.68 14.70 7.53
C LEU A 156 7.06 13.99 7.39
N GLY A 157 7.67 13.49 8.47
CA GLY A 157 9.14 13.34 8.52
C GLY A 157 9.75 11.94 8.54
N GLN A 158 9.05 10.88 8.96
CA GLN A 158 9.75 9.62 9.32
C GLN A 158 9.82 8.55 8.23
N TRP A 159 8.98 8.60 7.20
CA TRP A 159 8.83 7.48 6.25
C TRP A 159 8.96 7.85 4.78
N SER A 160 9.50 9.05 4.48
CA SER A 160 9.67 9.57 3.12
C SER A 160 10.64 8.75 2.23
N GLY A 161 11.17 7.63 2.73
CA GLY A 161 11.95 6.66 1.94
C GLY A 161 11.37 5.24 1.84
N ARG A 162 10.25 4.91 2.50
CA ARG A 162 9.77 3.51 2.61
C ARG A 162 8.29 3.29 2.29
N MET A 163 7.49 4.34 2.17
CA MET A 163 6.09 4.20 1.76
C MET A 163 5.84 4.88 0.42
N PHE A 164 5.23 4.14 -0.49
CA PHE A 164 4.98 4.56 -1.85
C PHE A 164 3.73 5.45 -1.90
N ASN A 165 3.89 6.76 -1.64
CA ASN A 165 2.79 7.73 -1.72
C ASN A 165 2.37 7.95 -3.19
N LEU A 166 1.27 7.32 -3.59
CA LEU A 166 0.76 7.35 -4.94
C LEU A 166 0.20 8.71 -5.35
N PHE A 167 -0.24 9.56 -4.42
CA PHE A 167 -0.64 10.93 -4.77
C PHE A 167 0.54 11.74 -5.28
N SER A 168 1.69 11.65 -4.59
CA SER A 168 2.90 12.34 -5.06
C SER A 168 3.39 11.77 -6.40
N HIS A 169 3.26 10.46 -6.60
CA HIS A 169 3.66 9.80 -7.85
C HIS A 169 2.76 10.23 -9.02
N GLY A 170 1.44 10.13 -8.83
CA GLY A 170 0.45 10.48 -9.84
C GLY A 170 0.55 11.95 -10.27
N ARG A 171 0.81 12.86 -9.33
CA ARG A 171 1.07 14.27 -9.65
C ARG A 171 2.27 14.44 -10.60
N LYS A 172 3.36 13.70 -10.40
CA LYS A 172 4.53 13.75 -11.29
C LYS A 172 4.18 13.20 -12.67
N LEU A 173 3.45 12.09 -12.75
CA LEU A 173 3.00 11.49 -14.01
C LEU A 173 2.08 12.44 -14.80
N ALA A 174 1.09 13.04 -14.14
CA ALA A 174 0.16 13.98 -14.77
C ALA A 174 0.88 15.21 -15.35
N VAL A 175 1.83 15.78 -14.61
CA VAL A 175 2.67 16.89 -15.12
C VAL A 175 3.47 16.47 -16.35
N ALA A 176 4.07 15.28 -16.32
CA ALA A 176 4.85 14.76 -17.44
C ALA A 176 3.99 14.57 -18.70
N LEU A 177 2.76 14.05 -18.57
CA LEU A 177 1.83 13.87 -19.68
C LEU A 177 1.44 15.22 -20.33
N VAL A 178 1.03 16.19 -19.52
CA VAL A 178 0.66 17.54 -20.01
C VAL A 178 1.85 18.24 -20.68
N SER A 179 3.06 18.04 -20.18
CA SER A 179 4.27 18.63 -20.78
C SER A 179 4.63 18.03 -22.15
N LYS A 180 4.37 16.73 -22.35
CA LYS A 180 4.58 16.03 -23.61
C LYS A 180 3.58 16.47 -24.68
N GLU A 181 2.30 16.61 -24.32
CA GLU A 181 1.27 17.12 -25.24
C GLU A 181 1.54 18.54 -25.73
N ARG A 182 2.16 19.39 -24.90
CA ARG A 182 2.55 20.76 -25.29
C ARG A 182 3.79 20.83 -26.18
N SER A 183 4.55 19.74 -26.27
CA SER A 183 5.80 19.65 -27.05
C SER A 183 5.63 18.87 -28.36
N ALA A 184 4.44 18.31 -28.60
CA ALA A 184 4.04 17.60 -29.82
C ALA A 184 3.18 18.49 -30.72
#